data_AF-A0A968LMU3-F1
#
_entry.id   AF-A0A968LMU3-F1
#
_cell.length_a   1.000
_cell.length_b   1.000
_cell.length_c   1.000
_cell.angle_alpha   90.00
_cell.angle_beta   90.00
_cell.angle_gamma   90.00
#
_symmetry.space_group_name_H-M   'P 1'
#
loop_
_entity.id
_entity.type
_entity.pdbx_description
1 polymer ?
#
loop_
_entity_poly.entity_id
_entity_poly.type
_entity_poly.pdbx_seq_one_letter_code
_entity_poly.pdbx_strand_id
1 'polypeptide(L)' 'MTQSNAAAFPYPHDDGHYGLSKREYFAVRALQGLLADHTLNKHEDFQSPEGYATCAVDMADALIAALNEDEDSES' A
#
# COMPACT_ATOMS: atom_id res chain seq x y z
N MET A 1 -16.74 3.10 2.89
CA MET A 1 -15.72 2.94 1.83
C MET A 1 -14.44 3.69 2.18
N THR A 2 -13.35 2.96 2.38
CA THR A 2 -11.96 3.42 2.39
C THR A 2 -11.54 3.94 1.00
N GLN A 3 -11.38 5.26 0.89
CA GLN A 3 -10.87 5.92 -0.31
C GLN A 3 -9.34 5.81 -0.40
N SER A 4 -8.80 5.22 -1.47
CA SER A 4 -7.35 4.98 -1.66
C SER A 4 -6.50 6.25 -1.61
N ASN A 5 -7.03 7.35 -2.15
CA ASN A 5 -6.35 8.66 -2.20
C ASN A 5 -6.59 9.52 -0.94
N ALA A 6 -7.42 9.07 0.00
CA ALA A 6 -7.57 9.78 1.26
C ALA A 6 -6.28 9.70 2.07
N ALA A 7 -6.07 10.69 2.94
CA ALA A 7 -4.92 10.72 3.83
C ALA A 7 -4.86 9.44 4.68
N ALA A 8 -3.66 8.85 4.80
CA ALA A 8 -3.42 7.73 5.71
C ALA A 8 -3.49 8.17 7.17
N PHE A 9 -3.12 9.42 7.44
CA PHE A 9 -3.14 10.03 8.76
C PHE A 9 -4.20 11.14 8.81
N PRO A 10 -5.04 11.18 9.87
CA PRO A 10 -6.17 12.10 9.93
C PRO A 10 -5.79 13.56 10.20
N TYR A 11 -4.54 13.80 10.62
CA TYR A 11 -4.06 15.13 10.95
C TYR A 11 -3.02 15.60 9.91
N PRO A 12 -3.12 16.83 9.42
CA PRO A 12 -2.10 17.40 8.55
C PRO A 12 -0.79 17.58 9.31
N HIS A 13 0.32 17.34 8.63
CA HIS A 13 1.67 17.63 9.09
C HIS A 13 2.18 18.87 8.35
N ASP A 14 2.38 19.97 9.09
CA ASP A 14 2.83 21.30 8.64
C ASP A 14 2.15 21.88 7.38
N ASP A 15 1.66 23.12 7.48
CA ASP A 15 1.06 23.88 6.36
C ASP A 15 -0.11 23.19 5.61
N GLY A 16 -0.80 22.25 6.24
CA GLY A 16 -2.00 21.60 5.68
C GLY A 16 -1.71 20.40 4.76
N HIS A 17 -0.46 19.92 4.71
CA HIS A 17 -0.12 18.72 3.95
C HIS A 17 -0.43 17.46 4.76
N TYR A 18 -1.15 16.49 4.19
CA TYR A 18 -1.57 15.28 4.91
C TYR A 18 -0.55 14.11 4.81
N GLY A 19 0.63 14.36 4.26
CA GLY A 19 1.64 13.32 4.05
C GLY A 19 1.20 12.31 2.99
N LEU A 20 1.26 11.01 3.34
CA LEU A 20 0.94 9.89 2.44
C LEU A 20 -0.58 9.66 2.32
N SER A 21 -1.03 9.29 1.13
CA SER A 21 -2.34 8.65 0.93
C SER A 21 -2.37 7.24 1.55
N LYS A 22 -3.56 6.69 1.79
CA LYS A 22 -3.73 5.31 2.29
C LYS A 22 -3.07 4.29 1.38
N ARG A 23 -3.21 4.46 0.05
CA ARG A 23 -2.57 3.60 -0.95
C ARG A 23 -1.05 3.64 -0.83
N GLU A 24 -0.45 4.83 -0.77
CA GLU A 24 1.00 4.99 -0.64
C GLU A 24 1.50 4.44 0.69
N TYR A 25 0.77 4.67 1.79
CA TYR A 25 1.12 4.13 3.08
C TYR A 25 1.15 2.60 3.07
N PHE A 26 0.10 1.94 2.57
CA PHE A 26 0.08 0.47 2.50
C PHE A 26 1.12 -0.07 1.51
N ALA A 27 1.34 0.59 0.38
CA ALA A 27 2.37 0.21 -0.57
C ALA A 27 3.78 0.29 0.07
N VAL A 28 4.08 1.35 0.82
CA VAL A 28 5.37 1.45 1.55
C VAL A 28 5.50 0.33 2.58
N ARG A 29 4.43 -0.02 3.30
CA ARG A 29 4.45 -1.13 4.28
C ARG A 29 4.65 -2.49 3.61
N ALA A 30 4.02 -2.73 2.46
CA ALA A 30 4.22 -3.93 1.66
C ALA A 30 5.66 -4.00 1.14
N LEU A 31 6.18 -2.90 0.58
CA LEU A 31 7.55 -2.80 0.08
C LEU A 31 8.59 -3.08 1.16
N GLN A 32 8.38 -2.57 2.39
CA GLN A 32 9.25 -2.88 3.53
C GLN A 32 9.31 -4.39 3.82
N GLY A 33 8.17 -5.08 3.75
CA GLY A 33 8.11 -6.53 3.92
C GLY A 33 8.83 -7.27 2.79
N LEU A 34 8.58 -6.89 1.53
CA LEU A 34 9.19 -7.50 0.36
C LEU A 34 10.73 -7.36 0.37
N LEU A 35 11.24 -6.17 0.74
CA LEU A 35 12.68 -5.92 0.80
C LEU A 35 13.38 -6.63 1.97
N ALA A 36 12.64 -6.95 3.04
CA ALA A 36 13.16 -7.73 4.15
C ALA A 36 13.33 -9.21 3.80
N ASP A 37 12.63 -9.72 2.78
CA ASP A 37 12.72 -11.10 2.33
C ASP A 37 13.77 -11.27 1.22
N HIS A 38 14.96 -11.71 1.62
CA HIS A 38 16.06 -11.98 0.70
C HIS A 38 15.83 -13.16 -0.26
N THR A 39 14.79 -13.97 -0.06
CA THR A 39 14.48 -15.10 -0.94
C THR A 39 13.81 -14.66 -2.24
N LEU A 40 13.09 -13.53 -2.22
CA LEU A 40 12.37 -12.99 -3.38
C LEU A 40 13.32 -12.51 -4.49
N ASN A 41 14.53 -12.07 -4.16
CA ASN A 41 15.56 -11.64 -5.13
C ASN A 41 15.92 -12.72 -6.18
N LYS A 42 15.55 -13.98 -5.96
CA LYS A 42 15.80 -15.08 -6.90
C LYS A 42 14.68 -15.26 -7.93
N HIS A 43 13.52 -14.65 -7.70
CA HIS A 43 12.38 -14.71 -8.60
C HIS A 43 12.52 -13.63 -9.67
N GLU A 44 12.22 -13.95 -10.94
CA GLU A 44 12.47 -13.07 -12.10
C GLU A 44 11.77 -11.71 -11.95
N ASP A 45 10.53 -11.72 -11.45
CA ASP A 45 9.74 -10.51 -11.18
C ASP A 45 10.36 -9.56 -10.14
N PHE A 46 11.32 -10.01 -9.33
CA PHE A 46 11.94 -9.22 -8.27
C PHE A 46 13.43 -8.96 -8.51
N GLN A 47 13.88 -9.11 -9.76
CA GLN A 47 15.25 -8.78 -10.15
C GLN A 47 15.47 -7.28 -10.42
N SER A 48 14.41 -6.48 -10.43
CA SER A 48 14.48 -5.03 -10.62
C SER A 48 13.63 -4.27 -9.59
N PRO A 49 13.97 -3.00 -9.29
CA PRO A 49 13.18 -2.16 -8.40
C PRO A 49 11.72 -2.00 -8.82
N GLU A 50 11.44 -2.00 -10.13
CA GLU A 50 10.11 -1.85 -10.69
C GLU A 50 9.18 -2.99 -10.28
N GLY A 51 9.69 -4.23 -10.26
CA GLY A 51 8.91 -5.39 -9.85
C GLY A 51 8.48 -5.35 -8.38
N TYR A 52 9.40 -4.93 -7.49
CA TYR A 52 9.07 -4.67 -6.09
C TYR A 52 8.01 -3.57 -5.94
N ALA A 53 8.15 -2.48 -6.70
CA ALA A 53 7.22 -1.36 -6.64
C ALA A 53 5.81 -1.75 -7.11
N THR A 54 5.71 -2.46 -8.24
CA THR A 54 4.43 -2.95 -8.78
C THR A 54 3.75 -3.89 -7.79
N CYS A 55 4.48 -4.89 -7.29
CA CYS A 55 3.93 -5.85 -6.33
C CYS A 55 3.42 -5.17 -5.05
N ALA A 56 4.18 -4.20 -4.52
CA ALA A 56 3.77 -3.46 -3.34
C ALA A 56 2.49 -2.64 -3.55
N VAL A 57 2.32 -2.03 -4.72
CA VAL A 57 1.11 -1.28 -5.09
C VAL A 57 -0.08 -2.23 -5.26
N ASP A 58 0.11 -3.36 -5.93
CA ASP A 58 -0.95 -4.37 -6.12
C ASP A 58 -1.44 -4.93 -4.78
N MET A 59 -0.53 -5.17 -3.83
CA MET A 59 -0.89 -5.57 -2.46
C MET A 59 -1.71 -4.50 -1.74
N ALA A 60 -1.36 -3.22 -1.90
CA ALA A 60 -2.12 -2.12 -1.30
C ALA A 60 -3.53 -2.02 -1.89
N ASP A 61 -3.67 -2.15 -3.21
CA ASP A 61 -4.95 -2.08 -3.90
C ASP A 61 -5.85 -3.26 -3.51
N ALA A 62 -5.29 -4.48 -3.45
CA ALA A 62 -6.02 -5.67 -3.00
C ALA A 62 -6.53 -5.54 -1.56
N LEU A 63 -5.72 -4.99 -0.65
CA LEU A 63 -6.12 -4.76 0.74
C LEU A 63 -7.26 -3.73 0.84
N ILE A 64 -7.14 -2.60 0.12
CA ILE A 64 -8.18 -1.56 0.12
C ILE A 64 -9.49 -2.11 -0.44
N ALA A 65 -9.43 -2.93 -1.50
CA ALA A 65 -10.61 -3.58 -2.05
C ALA A 65 -11.29 -4.48 -1.01
N ALA A 66 -10.53 -5.37 -0.35
CA ALA A 66 -11.07 -6.26 0.68
C ALA A 66 -11.73 -5.50 1.84
N LEU A 67 -11.09 -4.44 2.34
CA LEU A 67 -11.64 -3.61 3.42
C LEU A 67 -12.93 -2.89 3.03
N ASN A 68 -13.10 -2.58 1.74
CA ASN A 68 -14.33 -1.96 1.23
C ASN A 68 -15.46 -2.97 1.07
N GLU A 69 -15.16 -4.21 0.66
CA GLU A 69 -16.13 -5.30 0.58
C GLU A 69 -16.67 -5.67 1.97
N ASP A 70 -15.79 -5.71 2.97
CA ASP A 70 -16.19 -5.99 4.37
C ASP A 70 -17.14 -4.91 4.92
N GLU A 71 -16.88 -3.62 4.67
CA GLU A 71 -17.74 -2.51 5.11
C GLU A 71 -19.16 -2.55 4.47
N ASP A 72 -19.29 -3.05 3.24
CA ASP A 72 -20.58 -3.18 2.56
C ASP A 72 -21.39 -4.40 3.04
N SER A 73 -20.75 -5.37 3.71
CA SER A 73 -21.39 -6.58 4.23
C SER A 73 -21.98 -6.42 5.64
N GLU A 74 -21.61 -5.36 6.37
CA GLU A 74 -22.11 -5.04 7.71
C GLU A 74 -23.18 -3.93 7.74
N SER A 75 -23.67 -3.47 6.57
CA SER A 75 -24.70 -2.42 6.41
C SER A 75 -26.03 -2.92 5.83
#